data_AF-A0A3R7W2E5-F1
#
_entry.id   AF-A0A3R7W2E5-F1
#
_cell.length_a   1.000
_cell.length_b   1.000
_cell.length_c   1.000
_cell.angle_alpha   90.00
_cell.angle_beta   90.00
_cell.angle_gamma   90.00
#
_symmetry.space_group_name_H-M   'P 1'
#
loop_
_entity.id
_entity.type
_entity.pdbx_description
1 polymer ?
#
loop_
_entity_poly.entity_id
_entity_poly.type
_entity_poly.pdbx_seq_one_letter_code
_entity_poly.pdbx_strand_id
1 'polypeptide(L)'
;ICSNYLQFLWTGSSLFGGLSGVIYGLIGYCMILEMDASYDRYQLPSGLYLFMIVWLILGFMGILELFGFGSVANFAHLGGLVSGIFFAIIYKKIYARFKID
;
A
#
# COMPACT_ATOMS: atom_id res chain seq x y z
N ILE A 1 10.08 -4.72 4.35
CA ILE A 1 10.91 -5.79 3.73
C ILE A 1 10.24 -6.33 2.47
N CYS A 2 9.01 -6.85 2.57
CA CYS A 2 8.27 -7.40 1.42
C CYS A 2 8.19 -6.45 0.21
N SER A 3 7.98 -5.15 0.44
CA SER A 3 7.98 -4.11 -0.62
C SER A 3 9.27 -4.10 -1.44
N ASN A 4 10.41 -3.88 -0.79
CA ASN A 4 11.70 -3.74 -1.46
C ASN A 4 12.16 -5.07 -2.07
N TYR A 5 11.76 -6.19 -1.47
CA TYR A 5 12.00 -7.51 -2.03
C TYR A 5 11.22 -7.71 -3.34
N LEU A 6 9.94 -7.31 -3.40
CA LEU A 6 9.15 -7.40 -4.63
C LEU A 6 9.74 -6.51 -5.75
N GLN A 7 10.22 -5.32 -5.41
CA GLN A 7 10.93 -4.45 -6.36
C GLN A 7 12.20 -5.11 -6.90
N PHE A 8 13.02 -5.69 -6.02
CA PHE A 8 14.23 -6.40 -6.41
C PHE A 8 13.93 -7.58 -7.35
N LEU A 9 12.90 -8.37 -7.05
CA LEU A 9 12.52 -9.51 -7.87
C LEU A 9 12.13 -9.12 -9.30
N TRP A 10 11.45 -7.98 -9.48
CA TRP A 10 10.94 -7.59 -10.79
C TRP A 10 11.89 -6.71 -11.61
N THR A 11 12.74 -5.94 -10.93
CA THR A 11 13.64 -4.96 -11.58
C THR A 11 15.12 -5.28 -11.43
N GLY A 12 15.45 -6.36 -10.71
CA GLY A 12 16.83 -6.77 -10.43
C GLY A 12 17.57 -5.78 -9.53
N SER A 13 18.90 -5.78 -9.65
CA SER A 13 19.85 -4.98 -8.87
C SER A 13 19.88 -3.48 -9.24
N SER A 14 18.73 -2.90 -9.57
CA SER A 14 18.64 -1.46 -9.85
C SER A 14 18.80 -0.62 -8.56
N LEU A 15 19.25 0.62 -8.69
CA LEU A 15 19.36 1.52 -7.54
C LEU A 15 17.96 2.04 -7.17
N PHE A 16 17.36 1.46 -6.13
CA PHE A 16 16.08 1.90 -5.59
C PHE A 16 16.11 1.90 -4.06
N GLY A 17 15.22 2.66 -3.44
CA GLY A 17 15.12 2.70 -1.98
C GLY A 17 14.13 3.74 -1.50
N GLY A 18 13.86 3.71 -0.19
CA GLY A 18 12.96 4.65 0.47
C GLY A 18 11.88 3.98 1.32
N LEU A 19 11.10 4.81 2.01
CA LEU A 19 10.05 4.38 2.94
C LEU A 19 8.66 4.32 2.29
N SER A 20 8.51 4.76 1.04
CA SER A 20 7.21 4.86 0.37
C SER A 20 6.49 3.51 0.25
N GLY A 21 7.22 2.40 0.04
CA GLY A 21 6.62 1.06 0.09
C GLY A 21 6.02 0.71 1.46
N VAL A 22 6.60 1.20 2.57
CA VAL A 22 6.02 1.01 3.92
C VAL A 22 4.74 1.84 4.07
N ILE A 23 4.74 3.08 3.56
CA ILE A 23 3.56 3.95 3.56
C ILE A 23 2.40 3.33 2.79
N TYR A 24 2.65 2.77 1.61
CA TYR A 24 1.63 2.00 0.87
C TYR A 24 1.09 0.82 1.67
N GLY A 25 1.94 0.14 2.46
CA GLY A 25 1.47 -0.92 3.36
C GLY A 25 0.59 -0.42 4.51
N LEU A 26 0.95 0.70 5.14
CA LEU A 26 0.12 1.31 6.18
C LEU A 26 -1.24 1.73 5.61
N ILE A 27 -1.24 2.35 4.44
CA ILE A 27 -2.46 2.85 3.79
C ILE A 27 -3.34 1.68 3.33
N GLY A 28 -2.76 0.63 2.74
CA GLY A 28 -3.49 -0.60 2.42
C GLY A 28 -4.12 -1.26 3.64
N TYR A 29 -3.42 -1.23 4.78
CA TYR A 29 -3.95 -1.74 6.03
C TYR A 29 -5.14 -0.91 6.53
N CYS A 30 -4.96 0.41 6.67
CA CYS A 30 -6.02 1.29 7.17
C CYS A 30 -7.24 1.29 6.24
N MET A 31 -7.03 1.26 4.92
CA MET A 31 -8.12 1.24 3.92
C MET A 31 -9.08 0.08 4.16
N ILE A 32 -8.56 -1.14 4.36
CA ILE A 32 -9.40 -2.33 4.57
C ILE A 32 -10.15 -2.30 5.91
N LEU A 33 -9.54 -1.69 6.94
CA LEU A 33 -10.22 -1.53 8.22
C LEU A 33 -11.34 -0.50 8.10
N GLU A 34 -11.07 0.68 7.54
CA GLU A 34 -12.04 1.78 7.48
C GLU A 34 -13.16 1.56 6.44
N MET A 35 -13.00 0.62 5.50
CA MET A 35 -14.11 0.14 4.67
C MET A 35 -15.22 -0.56 5.46
N ASP A 36 -14.96 -0.91 6.72
CA ASP A 36 -15.95 -1.44 7.65
C ASP A 36 -16.39 -0.33 8.60
N ALA A 37 -17.67 0.04 8.55
CA ALA A 37 -18.22 1.12 9.37
C ALA A 37 -18.04 0.91 10.89
N SER A 38 -17.81 -0.33 11.32
CA SER A 38 -17.50 -0.64 12.72
C SER A 38 -16.04 -0.36 13.13
N TYR A 39 -15.18 -0.02 12.17
CA TYR A 39 -13.75 0.23 12.31
C TYR A 39 -13.35 1.63 11.79
N ASP A 40 -14.06 2.67 12.23
CA ASP A 40 -13.63 4.06 11.99
C ASP A 40 -12.65 4.53 13.07
N ARG A 41 -11.40 4.04 13.00
CA ARG A 41 -10.37 4.29 14.02
C ARG A 41 -9.34 5.35 13.64
N TYR A 42 -8.85 5.33 12.40
CA TYR A 42 -7.70 6.18 12.01
C TYR A 42 -8.12 7.45 11.25
N GLN A 43 -9.38 7.52 10.81
CA GLN A 43 -10.02 8.71 10.22
C GLN A 43 -9.17 9.32 9.10
N LEU A 44 -8.57 8.47 8.27
CA LEU A 44 -7.79 8.98 7.16
C LEU A 44 -8.73 9.61 6.13
N PRO A 45 -8.35 10.77 5.53
CA PRO A 45 -9.16 11.37 4.49
C PRO A 45 -9.38 10.38 3.35
N SER A 46 -10.62 10.14 2.94
CA SER A 46 -10.95 9.17 1.87
C SER A 46 -10.22 9.49 0.55
N GLY A 47 -9.99 10.79 0.29
CA GLY A 47 -9.18 11.25 -0.83
C GLY A 47 -7.73 10.75 -0.83
N LEU A 48 -7.15 10.44 0.33
CA LEU A 48 -5.79 9.88 0.43
C LEU A 48 -5.72 8.47 -0.14
N TYR A 49 -6.71 7.62 0.13
CA TYR A 49 -6.78 6.27 -0.44
C TYR A 49 -6.88 6.31 -1.96
N LEU A 50 -7.80 7.14 -2.47
CA LEU A 50 -7.98 7.35 -3.89
C LEU A 50 -6.68 7.88 -4.53
N PHE A 51 -6.08 8.90 -3.92
CA PHE A 51 -4.83 9.47 -4.39
C PHE A 51 -3.73 8.42 -4.49
N MET A 52 -3.53 7.60 -3.46
CA MET A 52 -2.49 6.57 -3.45
C MET A 52 -2.71 5.50 -4.52
N ILE A 53 -3.96 5.08 -4.76
CA ILE A 53 -4.28 4.11 -5.82
C ILE A 53 -4.03 4.72 -7.20
N VAL A 54 -4.51 5.95 -7.44
CA VAL A 54 -4.29 6.66 -8.70
C VAL A 54 -2.80 6.89 -8.94
N TRP A 55 -2.07 7.33 -7.92
CA TRP A 55 -0.63 7.55 -7.99
C TRP A 55 0.13 6.28 -8.38
N LEU A 56 -0.26 5.13 -7.83
CA LEU A 56 0.31 3.83 -8.20
C LEU A 56 0.05 3.49 -9.67
N ILE A 57 -1.19 3.69 -10.15
CA ILE A 57 -1.56 3.43 -11.54
C ILE A 57 -0.77 4.34 -12.49
N LEU A 58 -0.73 5.65 -12.20
CA LEU A 58 0.06 6.62 -12.97
C LEU A 58 1.54 6.26 -13.00
N GLY A 59 2.07 5.74 -11.88
CA GLY A 59 3.43 5.24 -11.79
C GLY A 59 3.69 4.07 -12.74
N PHE A 60 2.82 3.05 -12.74
CA PHE A 60 2.95 1.91 -13.67
C PHE A 60 2.74 2.28 -15.14
N MET A 61 1.95 3.32 -15.42
CA MET A 61 1.76 3.86 -16.77
C MET A 61 2.96 4.69 -17.27
N GLY A 62 3.97 4.94 -16.43
CA GLY A 62 5.12 5.80 -16.77
C GLY A 62 4.78 7.30 -16.81
N ILE A 63 3.55 7.69 -16.46
CA ILE A 63 3.10 9.08 -16.52
C ILE A 63 3.91 9.94 -15.54
N LEU A 64 4.20 9.43 -14.35
CA LEU A 64 4.99 10.16 -13.35
C LEU A 64 6.42 10.44 -13.84
N GLU A 65 7.01 9.51 -14.60
CA GLU A 65 8.32 9.71 -15.22
C GLU A 65 8.28 10.85 -16.25
N LEU A 66 7.22 10.92 -17.07
CA LEU A 66 7.00 12.01 -18.03
C LEU A 66 6.88 13.39 -17.35
N PHE A 67 6.33 13.45 -16.14
CA PHE A 67 6.23 14.68 -15.33
C PHE A 67 7.51 15.03 -14.54
N GLY A 68 8.59 14.26 -14.70
CA GLY A 68 9.89 14.56 -14.09
C GLY A 68 10.09 13.98 -12.68
N PHE A 69 9.24 13.05 -12.23
CA PHE A 69 9.43 12.37 -10.94
C PHE A 69 10.51 11.28 -10.96
N GLY A 70 11.10 11.01 -12.14
CA GLY A 70 12.15 10.00 -12.32
C GLY A 70 11.64 8.55 -12.21
N SER A 71 12.57 7.61 -12.04
CA SER A 71 12.25 6.20 -11.91
C SER A 71 11.60 5.89 -10.56
N VAL A 72 10.29 5.65 -10.58
CA VAL A 72 9.51 5.32 -9.40
C VAL A 72 9.57 3.81 -9.14
N ALA A 73 9.85 3.42 -7.90
CA ALA A 73 9.87 2.02 -7.46
C ALA A 73 8.44 1.45 -7.28
N ASN A 74 7.69 1.35 -8.38
CA ASN A 74 6.26 0.99 -8.38
C ASN A 74 5.98 -0.41 -7.80
N PHE A 75 6.87 -1.37 -8.02
CA PHE A 75 6.73 -2.71 -7.43
C PHE A 75 6.93 -2.69 -5.90
N ALA A 76 7.76 -1.78 -5.38
CA ALA A 76 7.84 -1.59 -3.94
C ALA A 76 6.52 -1.06 -3.35
N HIS A 77 5.89 -0.11 -4.04
CA HIS A 77 4.58 0.44 -3.63
C HIS A 77 3.48 -0.62 -3.70
N LEU A 78 3.40 -1.35 -4.81
CA LEU A 78 2.44 -2.45 -4.98
C LEU A 78 2.63 -3.54 -3.92
N GLY A 79 3.88 -3.97 -3.69
CA GLY A 79 4.18 -4.98 -2.68
C GLY A 79 3.85 -4.52 -1.27
N GLY A 80 4.10 -3.25 -0.97
CA GLY A 80 3.63 -2.59 0.25
C GLY A 80 2.12 -2.69 0.41
N LEU A 81 1.37 -2.16 -0.56
CA LEU A 81 -0.09 -2.11 -0.56
C LEU A 81 -0.72 -3.49 -0.35
N VAL A 82 -0.29 -4.48 -1.14
CA VAL A 82 -0.80 -5.86 -1.04
C VAL A 82 -0.49 -6.48 0.31
N SER A 83 0.71 -6.25 0.85
CA SER A 83 1.08 -6.75 2.19
C SER A 83 0.19 -6.15 3.28
N GLY A 84 -0.09 -4.83 3.19
CA GLY A 84 -0.97 -4.12 4.11
C GLY A 84 -2.41 -4.64 4.08
N ILE A 85 -2.97 -4.78 2.88
CA ILE A 85 -4.31 -5.34 2.66
C ILE A 85 -4.41 -6.76 3.25
N PHE A 86 -3.43 -7.62 2.95
CA PHE A 86 -3.41 -8.99 3.44
C PHE A 86 -3.33 -9.05 4.98
N PHE A 87 -2.49 -8.20 5.57
CA PHE A 87 -2.37 -8.09 7.03
C PHE A 87 -3.67 -7.61 7.67
N ALA A 88 -4.37 -6.62 7.08
CA ALA A 88 -5.66 -6.15 7.58
C ALA A 88 -6.74 -7.24 7.53
N ILE A 89 -6.78 -8.04 6.45
CA ILE A 89 -7.73 -9.16 6.35
C ILE A 89 -7.47 -10.19 7.47
N ILE A 90 -6.21 -10.53 7.73
CA ILE A 90 -5.84 -11.42 8.84
C ILE A 90 -6.26 -10.81 10.18
N TYR A 91 -5.91 -9.54 10.42
CA TYR A 91 -6.24 -8.83 11.64
C TYR A 91 -7.75 -8.83 11.89
N LYS A 92 -8.57 -8.47 10.89
CA LYS A 92 -10.03 -8.49 11.01
C LYS A 92 -10.56 -9.88 11.35
N LYS A 93 -10.07 -10.94 10.68
CA LYS A 93 -10.49 -12.32 10.96
C LYS A 93 -10.15 -12.75 12.39
N ILE A 94 -8.98 -12.35 12.89
CA ILE A 94 -8.56 -12.65 14.26
C ILE A 94 -9.41 -11.85 15.25
N TYR A 95 -9.56 -10.55 15.05
CA TYR A 95 -10.34 -9.70 15.95
C TYR A 95 -11.81 -10.12 16.02
N ALA A 96 -12.44 -10.43 14.88
CA ALA A 96 -13.81 -10.93 14.85
C ALA A 96 -13.99 -12.26 15.59
N ARG A 97 -12.95 -13.10 15.66
CA ARG A 97 -12.97 -14.35 16.45
C ARG A 97 -12.86 -14.13 17.96
N PHE A 98 -12.29 -13.01 18.41
CA PHE A 98 -12.16 -12.69 19.83
C PHE A 98 -13.22 -11.70 20.31
N LYS A 99 -13.89 -11.01 19.39
CA LYS A 99 -15.15 -10.31 19.63
C LYS A 99 -16.31 -11.33 19.68
N ILE A 100 -16.20 -12.27 20.61
CA ILE A 100 -17.32 -13.11 21.05
C ILE A 100 -17.94 -12.32 22.20
N ASP A 101 -19.10 -11.72 21.91
CA ASP A 101 -19.99 -11.15 22.91
C ASP A 101 -20.68 -12.28 23.69
#